data_AF-S0BER8-F1
#
_entry.id   AF-S0BER8-F1
#
_cell.length_a   1.000
_cell.length_b   1.000
_cell.length_c   1.000
_cell.angle_alpha   90.00
_cell.angle_beta   90.00
_cell.angle_gamma   90.00
#
_symmetry.space_group_name_H-M   'P 1'
#
loop_
_entity.id
_entity.type
_entity.pdbx_description
1 polymer ?
#
loop_
_entity_poly.entity_id
_entity_poly.type
_entity_poly.pdbx_seq_one_letter_code
_entity_poly.pdbx_strand_id
1 'polypeptide(L)'
;LRKMDLQKAKRYMEDVLARKRCIPFRRYTGCIGRTAQAKNEGSTSDQGRWPVKSVEFLLNLLKNAESNAETKGLDVDSLYISHIQVNKAMQQRRRTYR
;
A
#
# COMPACT_ATOMS: atom_id res chain seq x y z
N LEU A 1 -4.78 1.86 5.17
CA LEU A 1 -3.65 1.12 5.75
C LEU A 1 -3.29 1.58 7.14
N ARG A 2 -2.95 2.85 7.37
CA ARG A 2 -2.75 3.35 8.74
C ARG A 2 -4.04 3.12 9.55
N LYS A 3 -3.92 2.58 10.77
CA LYS A 3 -5.03 2.22 11.67
C LYS A 3 -5.99 1.15 11.10
N MET A 4 -5.50 0.27 10.25
CA MET A 4 -6.30 -0.82 9.68
C MET A 4 -5.84 -2.15 10.28
N ASP A 5 -6.78 -3.07 10.50
CA ASP A 5 -6.49 -4.43 10.94
C ASP A 5 -5.59 -5.15 9.94
N LEU A 6 -4.70 -6.00 10.43
CA LEU A 6 -3.67 -6.66 9.62
C LEU A 6 -4.30 -7.52 8.51
N GLN A 7 -5.31 -8.33 8.86
CA GLN A 7 -6.01 -9.18 7.89
C GLN A 7 -6.74 -8.36 6.82
N LYS A 8 -7.41 -7.28 7.23
CA LYS A 8 -8.10 -6.37 6.31
C LYS A 8 -7.12 -5.66 5.38
N ALA A 9 -5.96 -5.27 5.89
CA ALA A 9 -4.89 -4.63 5.12
C ALA A 9 -4.32 -5.58 4.05
N LYS A 10 -4.06 -6.84 4.40
CA LYS A 10 -3.58 -7.87 3.44
C LYS A 10 -4.59 -8.13 2.34
N ARG A 11 -5.84 -8.38 2.70
CA ARG A 11 -6.93 -8.58 1.74
C ARG A 11 -7.07 -7.40 0.79
N TYR A 12 -6.99 -6.17 1.32
CA TYR A 12 -7.02 -4.97 0.49
C TYR A 12 -5.85 -4.91 -0.49
N MET A 13 -4.63 -5.30 -0.10
CA MET A 13 -3.47 -5.36 -1.00
C MET A 13 -3.66 -6.41 -2.11
N GLU A 14 -4.18 -7.59 -1.78
CA GLU A 14 -4.49 -8.63 -2.76
C GLU A 14 -5.59 -8.20 -3.75
N ASP A 15 -6.63 -7.53 -3.27
CA ASP A 15 -7.68 -6.95 -4.12
C ASP A 15 -7.14 -5.87 -5.06
N VAL A 16 -6.13 -5.11 -4.63
CA VAL A 16 -5.44 -4.13 -5.48
C VAL A 16 -4.59 -4.81 -6.56
N LEU A 17 -3.91 -5.92 -6.24
CA LEU A 17 -3.19 -6.72 -7.23
C LEU A 17 -4.15 -7.32 -8.27
N ALA A 18 -5.30 -7.80 -7.81
CA ALA A 18 -6.39 -8.28 -8.68
C ALA A 18 -7.14 -7.14 -9.41
N ARG A 19 -6.75 -5.88 -9.20
CA ARG A 19 -7.37 -4.66 -9.77
C ARG A 19 -8.86 -4.47 -9.45
N LYS A 20 -9.36 -5.15 -8.41
CA LYS A 20 -10.74 -5.01 -7.92
C LYS A 20 -10.95 -3.72 -7.15
N ARG A 21 -9.92 -3.30 -6.41
CA ARG A 21 -9.85 -2.04 -5.67
C ARG A 21 -8.64 -1.24 -6.10
N CYS A 22 -8.65 0.08 -5.93
CA CYS A 22 -7.53 0.95 -6.31
C CYS A 22 -6.88 1.59 -5.10
N ILE A 23 -5.65 2.08 -5.26
CA ILE A 23 -4.99 2.94 -4.28
C ILE A 23 -5.22 4.40 -4.68
N PRO A 24 -5.84 5.23 -3.81
CA PRO A 24 -6.03 6.64 -4.08
C PRO A 24 -4.72 7.41 -3.95
N PHE A 25 -4.43 8.28 -4.92
CA PHE A 25 -3.23 9.12 -4.93
C PHE A 25 -3.56 10.48 -4.33
N ARG A 26 -2.89 10.84 -3.21
CA ARG A 26 -3.21 12.07 -2.45
C ARG A 26 -2.17 13.19 -2.61
N ARG A 27 -0.88 12.87 -2.50
CA ARG A 27 0.21 13.87 -2.52
C ARG A 27 0.84 14.04 -3.90
N TYR A 28 1.25 12.94 -4.53
CA TYR A 28 1.87 12.96 -5.85
C TYR A 28 0.78 12.75 -6.91
N THR A 29 0.20 13.83 -7.41
CA THR A 29 -1.02 13.80 -8.25
C THR A 29 -0.81 14.33 -9.68
N GLY A 30 0.44 14.58 -10.08
CA GLY A 30 0.77 15.14 -11.40
C GLY A 30 0.30 14.25 -12.55
N CYS A 31 -0.66 14.75 -13.34
CA CYS A 31 -1.20 14.13 -14.55
C CYS A 31 -1.64 12.66 -14.39
N ILE A 32 -2.21 12.31 -13.24
CA ILE A 32 -2.75 10.97 -12.98
C ILE A 32 -4.20 10.89 -13.48
N GLY A 33 -4.52 9.84 -14.24
CA GLY A 33 -5.88 9.59 -14.72
C GLY A 33 -6.86 9.21 -13.60
N ARG A 34 -8.14 9.46 -13.83
CA ARG A 34 -9.22 9.19 -12.87
C ARG A 34 -9.77 7.78 -13.02
N THR A 35 -10.35 7.24 -11.94
CA THR A 35 -10.95 5.89 -11.91
C THR A 35 -12.17 5.87 -10.99
N ALA A 36 -13.26 5.22 -11.38
CA ALA A 36 -14.47 5.10 -10.55
C ALA A 36 -14.21 4.43 -9.19
N GLN A 37 -13.28 3.47 -9.14
CA GLN A 37 -12.87 2.81 -7.89
C GLN A 37 -12.32 3.79 -6.85
N ALA A 38 -11.71 4.90 -7.27
CA ALA A 38 -11.12 5.88 -6.35
C ALA A 38 -12.18 6.62 -5.53
N LYS A 39 -13.39 6.77 -6.08
CA LYS A 39 -14.52 7.34 -5.37
C LYS A 39 -14.93 6.48 -4.17
N ASN A 40 -14.94 5.16 -4.34
CA ASN A 40 -15.26 4.20 -3.27
C ASN A 40 -14.20 4.21 -2.13
N GLU A 41 -12.96 4.59 -2.44
CA GLU A 41 -11.85 4.67 -1.47
C GLU A 41 -11.73 6.05 -0.80
N GLY A 42 -12.69 6.94 -1.03
CA GLY A 42 -12.70 8.30 -0.46
C GLY A 42 -11.65 9.22 -1.04
N SER A 43 -11.29 9.06 -2.32
CA SER A 43 -10.43 10.02 -3.04
C SER A 43 -11.23 11.29 -3.35
N THR A 44 -10.67 12.46 -3.03
CA THR A 44 -11.31 13.76 -3.31
C THR A 44 -11.23 14.15 -4.79
N SER A 45 -10.20 13.69 -5.51
CA SER A 45 -9.92 14.04 -6.90
C SER A 45 -10.27 12.92 -7.90
N ASP A 46 -10.90 11.85 -7.43
CA ASP A 46 -11.19 10.61 -8.17
C ASP A 46 -9.95 9.97 -8.85
N GLN A 47 -8.74 10.33 -8.39
CA GLN A 47 -7.47 9.81 -8.90
C GLN A 47 -7.05 8.56 -8.13
N GLY A 48 -6.77 7.48 -8.87
CA GLY A 48 -6.33 6.20 -8.32
C GLY A 48 -5.57 5.35 -9.34
N ARG A 49 -4.71 4.45 -8.84
CA ARG A 49 -3.97 3.46 -9.64
C ARG A 49 -3.79 2.15 -8.88
N TRP A 50 -3.21 1.18 -9.58
CA TRP A 50 -2.79 -0.13 -9.06
C TRP A 50 -1.26 -0.26 -9.14
N PRO A 51 -0.49 0.34 -8.21
CA PRO A 51 0.97 0.29 -8.23
C PRO A 51 1.47 -1.11 -7.78
N VAL A 52 1.46 -2.07 -8.71
CA VAL A 52 1.75 -3.50 -8.48
C VAL A 52 3.02 -3.70 -7.66
N LYS A 53 4.15 -3.18 -8.13
CA LYS A 53 5.45 -3.32 -7.46
C LYS A 53 5.43 -2.83 -6.02
N SER A 54 4.87 -1.65 -5.77
CA SER A 54 4.81 -1.08 -4.41
C SER A 54 3.94 -1.90 -3.47
N VAL A 55 2.84 -2.45 -3.99
CA VAL A 55 1.91 -3.31 -3.24
C VAL A 55 2.57 -4.62 -2.85
N GLU A 56 3.31 -5.26 -3.77
CA GLU A 56 4.05 -6.50 -3.50
C GLU A 56 5.08 -6.31 -2.37
N PHE A 57 5.89 -5.25 -2.44
CA PHE A 57 6.85 -4.94 -1.37
C PHE A 57 6.16 -4.73 -0.02
N LEU A 58 5.02 -4.05 -0.01
CA LEU A 58 4.29 -3.78 1.22
C LEU A 58 3.63 -5.05 1.79
N LEU A 59 3.09 -5.91 0.94
CA LEU A 59 2.53 -7.21 1.34
C LEU A 59 3.60 -8.07 2.00
N ASN A 60 4.81 -8.11 1.44
CA ASN A 60 5.94 -8.84 2.00
C ASN A 60 6.36 -8.29 3.37
N LEU A 61 6.35 -6.96 3.56
CA LEU A 61 6.63 -6.34 4.86
C LEU A 61 5.55 -6.69 5.91
N LEU A 62 4.28 -6.74 5.51
CA LEU A 62 3.19 -7.12 6.42
C LEU A 62 3.27 -8.60 6.84
N LYS A 63 3.61 -9.50 5.90
CA LYS A 63 3.84 -10.92 6.20
C LYS A 63 5.03 -11.12 7.15
N ASN A 64 6.10 -10.36 6.96
CA ASN A 64 7.24 -10.38 7.88
C ASN A 64 6.84 -9.88 9.28
N ALA A 65 6.09 -8.78 9.37
CA ALA A 65 5.61 -8.24 10.63
C ALA A 65 4.68 -9.21 11.40
N GLU A 66 3.83 -9.93 10.69
CA GLU A 66 3.00 -11.01 11.26
C GLU A 66 3.85 -12.15 11.81
N SER A 67 4.82 -12.66 11.05
CA SER A 67 5.72 -13.72 11.52
C SER A 67 6.50 -13.32 12.78
N ASN A 68 6.90 -12.05 12.87
CA ASN A 68 7.50 -11.51 14.10
C ASN A 68 6.54 -11.46 15.28
N ALA A 69 5.24 -11.23 15.04
CA ALA A 69 4.22 -11.20 16.08
C ALA A 69 3.89 -12.61 16.58
N GLU A 70 3.78 -13.59 15.67
CA GLU A 70 3.63 -15.01 16.00
C GLU A 70 4.79 -15.50 16.87
N THR A 71 6.03 -15.16 16.49
CA THR A 71 7.23 -15.53 17.25
C THR A 71 7.23 -14.93 18.66
N LYS A 72 6.57 -13.79 18.85
CA LYS A 72 6.40 -13.13 20.15
C LYS A 72 5.20 -13.64 20.95
N GLY A 73 4.43 -14.60 20.42
CA GLY A 73 3.22 -15.11 21.07
C GLY A 73 2.09 -14.07 21.14
N LEU A 74 2.09 -13.07 20.27
CA LEU A 74 1.00 -12.11 20.16
C LEU A 74 -0.16 -12.74 19.39
N ASP A 75 -1.38 -12.41 19.77
CA ASP A 75 -2.56 -12.79 19.01
C ASP A 75 -2.60 -12.04 17.67
N VAL A 76 -2.55 -12.79 16.57
CA VAL A 76 -2.46 -12.27 15.20
C VAL A 76 -3.75 -11.61 14.75
N ASP A 77 -4.89 -12.06 15.29
CA ASP A 77 -6.21 -11.60 14.85
C ASP A 77 -6.55 -10.19 15.38
N SER A 78 -6.02 -9.84 16.55
CA SER A 78 -6.16 -8.49 17.13
C SER A 78 -5.10 -7.48 16.66
N LEU A 79 -4.18 -7.87 15.76
CA LEU A 79 -3.15 -6.95 15.26
C LEU A 79 -3.73 -5.91 14.31
N TYR A 80 -3.31 -4.66 14.52
CA TYR A 80 -3.58 -3.55 13.62
C TYR A 80 -2.33 -2.74 13.33
N ILE A 81 -2.33 -2.05 12.20
CA ILE A 81 -1.19 -1.25 11.78
C ILE A 81 -1.22 0.11 12.48
N SER A 82 -0.44 0.23 13.55
CA SER A 82 -0.32 1.47 14.32
C SER A 82 0.39 2.59 13.55
N HIS A 83 1.51 2.27 12.90
CA HIS A 83 2.38 3.23 12.23
C HIS A 83 2.94 2.69 10.91
N ILE A 84 2.89 3.54 9.87
CA ILE A 84 3.59 3.33 8.59
C ILE A 84 4.23 4.65 8.21
N GLN A 85 5.51 4.61 7.85
CA GLN A 85 6.25 5.74 7.33
C GLN A 85 7.06 5.32 6.12
N VAL A 86 7.15 6.20 5.12
CA VAL A 86 7.96 6.01 3.91
C VAL A 86 8.84 7.23 3.73
N ASN A 87 10.14 7.00 3.62
CA ASN A 87 11.15 8.05 3.39
C ASN A 87 11.88 7.79 2.06
N LYS A 88 12.48 8.84 1.49
CA LYS A 88 13.29 8.71 0.28
C LYS A 88 14.65 8.10 0.64
N ALA A 89 15.03 7.03 -0.06
CA ALA A 89 16.38 6.48 0.00
C ALA A 89 17.35 7.27 -0.92
N MET A 90 18.65 6.98 -0.80
CA MET A 90 19.67 7.53 -1.71
C MET A 90 19.34 7.16 -3.16
N GLN A 91 19.37 8.16 -4.06
CA GLN A 91 19.09 7.94 -5.48
C GLN A 91 20.24 7.22 -6.17
N GLN A 92 19.94 6.14 -6.90
CA GLN A 92 20.93 5.45 -7.73
C GLN A 92 21.09 6.18 -9.08
N ARG A 93 22.34 6.46 -9.47
CA ARG A 93 22.65 7.17 -10.73
C ARG A 93 22.70 6.19 -11.91
N ARG A 94 22.10 6.57 -13.03
CA ARG A 94 22.17 5.89 -14.35
C ARG A 94 22.38 6.94 -15.44
N ARG A 95 22.91 6.56 -16.60
CA ARG A 95 23.14 7.47 -17.74
C ARG A 95 21.99 7.38 -18.75
N THR A 96 21.58 8.53 -19.28
CA THR A 96 20.66 8.64 -20.42
C THR A 96 21.33 9.51 -21.49
N TYR A 97 21.45 9.01 -22.72
CA TYR A 97 21.90 9.83 -23.86
C TYR A 97 20.69 10.63 -24.37
N ARG A 98 20.91 11.89 -24.72
CA ARG A 98 19.91 12.77 -25.33
C ARG A 98 20.26 13.01 -26.78
#